data_AF-A0A940MGA8-F1
#
_entry.id   AF-A0A940MGA8-F1
#
_cell.length_a   1.000
_cell.length_b   1.000
_cell.length_c   1.000
_cell.angle_alpha   90.00
_cell.angle_beta   90.00
_cell.angle_gamma   90.00
#
_symmetry.space_group_name_H-M   'P 1'
#
loop_
_entity.id
_entity.type
_entity.pdbx_description
1 polymer ?
#
loop_
_entity_poly.entity_id
_entity_poly.type
_entity_poly.pdbx_seq_one_letter_code
_entity_poly.pdbx_strand_id
1 'polypeptide(L)'
;MRPLLHGDIDVAARVLMLLPPEGRGPLIRRIIAEACAADAYRKRHGRAHALWGDGTLMAAALARPCARAPQITAEYLECQFFVLDALLAGHRNTGASSHKRTPEITALKPREPASRRTIPNF
;
A
#
# COMPACT_ATOMS: atom_id res chain seq x y z
N MET A 1 -5.17 10.18 -8.46
CA MET A 1 -3.96 10.25 -7.64
C MET A 1 -2.75 10.28 -8.56
N ARG A 2 -1.69 11.01 -8.18
CA ARG A 2 -0.41 11.01 -8.92
C ARG A 2 0.26 9.62 -8.88
N PRO A 3 1.21 9.32 -9.80
CA PRO A 3 1.95 8.06 -9.76
C PRO A 3 2.56 7.81 -8.39
N LEU A 4 2.44 6.56 -7.91
CA LEU A 4 2.90 6.13 -6.60
C LEU A 4 4.40 5.80 -6.65
N LEU A 5 5.13 6.26 -5.64
CA LEU A 5 6.52 5.92 -5.39
C LEU A 5 6.62 5.00 -4.16
N HIS A 6 7.74 4.28 -4.03
CA HIS A 6 7.95 3.43 -2.85
C HIS A 6 7.90 4.22 -1.53
N GLY A 7 8.40 5.46 -1.53
CA GLY A 7 8.35 6.35 -0.37
C GLY A 7 6.93 6.72 0.06
N ASP A 8 5.95 6.72 -0.85
CA ASP A 8 4.55 6.95 -0.48
C ASP A 8 4.01 5.79 0.39
N ILE A 9 4.41 4.56 0.06
CA ILE A 9 3.99 3.35 0.77
C ILE A 9 4.61 3.36 2.18
N ASP A 10 5.92 3.63 2.28
CA ASP A 10 6.62 3.78 3.56
C ASP A 10 5.96 4.81 4.48
N VAL A 11 5.74 6.02 3.96
CA VAL A 11 5.16 7.11 4.75
C VAL A 11 3.74 6.78 5.18
N ALA A 12 2.92 6.21 4.29
CA ALA A 12 1.56 5.80 4.63
C ALA A 12 1.57 4.75 5.75
N ALA A 13 2.42 3.71 5.67
CA ALA A 13 2.51 2.68 6.70
C ALA A 13 2.96 3.26 8.05
N ARG A 14 3.92 4.18 8.06
CA ARG A 14 4.37 4.87 9.28
C ARG A 14 3.30 5.74 9.94
N VAL A 15 2.36 6.28 9.15
CA VAL A 15 1.17 6.94 9.69
C VAL A 15 0.22 5.92 10.33
N LEU A 16 0.04 4.74 9.71
CA LEU A 16 -0.82 3.67 10.26
C LEU A 16 -0.27 3.06 11.56
N MET A 17 1.05 3.03 11.74
CA MET A 17 1.68 2.52 12.96
C MET A 17 1.28 3.29 14.22
N LEU A 18 0.83 4.54 14.09
CA LEU A 18 0.35 5.32 15.24
C LEU A 18 -1.09 4.98 15.64
N LEU A 19 -1.73 4.03 14.95
CA LEU A 19 -3.10 3.60 15.20
C LEU A 19 -3.16 2.14 15.69
N PRO A 20 -4.17 1.81 16.51
CA PRO A 20 -4.51 0.42 16.78
C PRO A 20 -4.96 -0.29 15.49
N PRO A 21 -4.82 -1.63 15.39
CA PRO A 21 -5.04 -2.39 14.17
C PRO A 21 -6.39 -2.12 13.47
N GLU A 22 -7.45 -1.93 14.26
CA GLU A 22 -8.82 -1.72 13.77
C GLU A 22 -8.97 -0.40 13.00
N GLY A 23 -8.14 0.60 13.33
CA GLY A 23 -8.15 1.92 12.70
C GLY A 23 -7.37 2.00 11.39
N ARG A 24 -6.46 1.06 11.15
CA ARG A 24 -5.50 1.12 10.02
C ARG A 24 -6.21 1.04 8.67
N GLY A 25 -7.09 0.06 8.51
CA GLY A 25 -7.86 -0.16 7.27
C GLY A 25 -8.76 1.02 6.88
N PRO A 26 -9.64 1.52 7.77
CA PRO A 26 -10.43 2.72 7.50
C PRO A 26 -9.58 3.95 7.16
N LEU A 27 -8.49 4.18 7.88
CA LEU A 27 -7.63 5.34 7.68
C LEU A 27 -6.95 5.31 6.30
N ILE A 28 -6.36 4.18 5.89
CA ILE A 28 -5.65 4.13 4.61
C ILE A 28 -6.60 4.34 3.42
N ARG A 29 -7.82 3.80 3.49
CA ARG A 29 -8.86 4.07 2.48
C ARG A 29 -9.18 5.56 2.40
N ARG A 30 -9.25 6.24 3.56
CA ARG A 30 -9.49 7.68 3.62
C ARG A 30 -8.35 8.48 3.01
N ILE A 31 -7.09 8.15 3.36
CA ILE A 31 -5.90 8.82 2.80
C ILE A 31 -5.87 8.68 1.27
N ILE A 32 -6.12 7.48 0.74
CA ILE A 32 -6.17 7.24 -0.72
C ILE A 32 -7.29 8.07 -1.37
N ALA A 33 -8.48 8.12 -0.76
CA ALA A 33 -9.59 8.92 -1.28
C ALA A 33 -9.27 10.42 -1.32
N GLU A 34 -8.62 10.95 -0.28
CA GLU A 34 -8.16 12.34 -0.21
C GLU A 34 -7.10 12.64 -1.27
N ALA A 35 -6.12 11.76 -1.46
CA ALA A 35 -5.10 11.90 -2.50
C ALA A 35 -5.72 11.87 -3.92
N CYS A 36 -6.73 11.03 -4.15
CA CYS A 36 -7.51 11.02 -5.37
C CYS A 36 -8.28 12.33 -5.60
N ALA A 37 -8.96 12.84 -4.56
CA ALA A 37 -9.70 14.09 -4.63
C ALA A 37 -8.78 15.31 -4.85
N ALA A 38 -7.62 15.33 -4.20
CA ALA A 38 -6.61 16.37 -4.37
C ALA A 38 -6.05 16.39 -5.81
N ASP A 39 -5.77 15.22 -6.39
CA ASP A 39 -5.33 15.14 -7.79
C ASP A 39 -6.43 15.59 -8.77
N ALA A 40 -7.70 15.24 -8.51
CA ALA A 40 -8.83 15.73 -9.30
C ALA A 40 -8.98 17.26 -9.19
N TYR A 41 -8.86 17.81 -7.98
CA TYR A 41 -8.89 19.25 -7.74
C TYR A 41 -7.76 19.97 -8.51
N ARG A 42 -6.53 19.47 -8.39
CA ARG A 42 -5.35 20.00 -9.08
C ARG A 42 -5.51 19.97 -10.59
N LYS A 43 -6.01 18.87 -11.16
CA LYS A 43 -6.29 18.76 -12.60
C LYS A 43 -7.32 19.79 -13.07
N ARG A 44 -8.32 20.12 -12.24
CA ARG A 44 -9.37 21.09 -12.57
C ARG A 44 -8.97 22.55 -12.33
N HIS A 45 -8.17 22.84 -11.33
CA HIS A 45 -7.89 24.22 -10.87
C HIS A 45 -6.42 24.65 -11.07
N GLY A 46 -5.54 23.74 -11.51
CA GLY A 46 -4.12 24.02 -11.72
C GLY A 46 -3.27 24.16 -10.45
N ARG A 47 -3.86 24.01 -9.25
CA ARG A 47 -3.17 24.20 -7.95
C ARG A 47 -3.46 23.07 -6.97
N ALA A 48 -2.57 22.89 -5.99
CA ALA A 48 -2.76 21.90 -4.92
C ALA A 48 -4.02 22.17 -4.09
N HIS A 49 -4.63 21.12 -3.54
CA HIS A 49 -5.77 21.23 -2.65
C HIS A 49 -5.30 21.68 -1.26
N ALA A 50 -5.92 22.72 -0.69
CA ALA A 50 -5.45 23.36 0.55
C ALA A 50 -5.35 22.39 1.74
N LEU A 51 -6.24 21.40 1.83
CA LEU A 51 -6.29 20.45 2.94
C LEU A 51 -5.64 19.09 2.63
N TRP A 52 -5.53 18.72 1.36
CA TRP A 52 -5.19 17.34 0.96
C TRP A 52 -3.92 17.25 0.10
N GLY A 53 -3.24 18.38 -0.09
CA GLY A 53 -1.97 18.46 -0.77
C GLY A 53 -2.07 18.43 -2.30
N ASP A 54 -1.02 17.96 -2.93
CA ASP A 54 -0.79 18.03 -4.38
C ASP A 54 -1.34 16.82 -5.16
N GLY A 55 -2.02 15.90 -4.48
CA GLY A 55 -2.56 14.67 -5.06
C GLY A 55 -1.61 13.48 -5.05
N THR A 56 -0.46 13.58 -4.37
CA THR A 56 0.35 12.41 -3.97
C THR A 56 -0.24 11.73 -2.73
N LEU A 57 0.03 10.43 -2.58
CA LEU A 57 -0.37 9.70 -1.37
C LEU A 57 0.43 10.19 -0.15
N MET A 58 1.72 10.47 -0.33
CA MET A 58 2.58 11.03 0.72
C MET A 58 2.06 12.35 1.26
N ALA A 59 1.66 13.31 0.41
CA ALA A 59 1.14 14.60 0.90
C ALA A 59 -0.14 14.42 1.71
N ALA A 60 -1.05 13.53 1.28
CA ALA A 60 -2.26 13.21 2.04
C ALA A 60 -1.93 12.49 3.36
N ALA A 61 -0.96 11.57 3.36
CA ALA A 61 -0.54 10.86 4.56
C ALA A 61 0.11 11.80 5.59
N LEU A 62 1.03 12.68 5.16
CA LEU A 62 1.76 13.64 6.01
C LEU A 62 0.89 14.78 6.55
N ALA A 63 -0.36 14.90 6.13
CA ALA A 63 -1.35 15.73 6.83
C ALA A 63 -1.70 15.21 8.24
N ARG A 64 -1.11 14.07 8.64
CA ARG A 64 -1.32 13.37 9.92
C ARG A 64 0.03 13.15 10.61
N PRO A 65 0.04 12.91 11.94
CA PRO A 65 1.23 12.46 12.64
C PRO A 65 1.81 11.21 11.96
N CYS A 66 3.14 11.18 11.83
CA CYS A 66 3.86 10.10 11.17
C CYS A 66 4.95 9.60 12.12
N ALA A 67 4.99 8.29 12.35
CA ALA A 67 6.04 7.68 13.15
C ALA A 67 7.42 7.96 12.52
N ARG A 68 8.48 8.00 13.33
CA ARG A 68 9.87 7.99 12.80
C ARG A 68 10.08 6.73 11.96
N ALA A 69 11.03 6.78 11.01
CA ALA A 69 11.41 5.61 10.23
C ALA A 69 11.74 4.43 11.17
N PRO A 70 10.96 3.35 11.13
CA PRO A 70 11.10 2.23 12.06
C PRO A 70 12.16 1.26 11.56
N GLN A 71 12.64 0.39 12.45
CA GLN A 71 13.23 -0.87 12.02
C GLN A 71 12.15 -1.73 11.34
N ILE A 72 12.55 -2.69 10.50
CA ILE A 72 11.58 -3.62 9.91
C ILE A 72 11.07 -4.54 11.02
N THR A 73 9.83 -4.32 11.44
CA THR A 73 9.10 -5.12 12.44
C THR A 73 7.85 -5.75 11.82
N ALA A 74 7.27 -6.75 12.50
CA ALA A 74 6.00 -7.35 12.07
C ALA A 74 4.89 -6.29 11.92
N GLU A 75 4.77 -5.38 12.88
CA GLU A 75 3.80 -4.29 12.84
C GLU A 75 4.00 -3.36 11.63
N TYR A 76 5.25 -3.01 11.31
CA TYR A 76 5.55 -2.21 10.11
C TYR A 76 5.14 -2.96 8.84
N LEU A 77 5.47 -4.24 8.74
CA LEU A 77 5.09 -5.08 7.60
C LEU A 77 3.56 -5.23 7.45
N GLU A 78 2.83 -5.36 8.55
CA GLU A 78 1.36 -5.36 8.55
C GLU A 78 0.81 -4.02 8.06
N CYS A 79 1.37 -2.90 8.52
CA CYS A 79 0.97 -1.58 8.03
C CYS A 79 1.25 -1.41 6.54
N GLN A 80 2.40 -1.90 6.05
CA GLN A 80 2.70 -1.95 4.61
C GLN A 80 1.67 -2.80 3.86
N PHE A 81 1.27 -3.94 4.41
CA PHE A 81 0.25 -4.81 3.83
C PHE A 81 -1.11 -4.10 3.72
N PHE A 82 -1.56 -3.40 4.76
CA PHE A 82 -2.79 -2.60 4.70
C PHE A 82 -2.77 -1.55 3.58
N VAL A 83 -1.62 -0.91 3.36
CA VAL A 83 -1.44 0.07 2.27
C VAL A 83 -1.56 -0.63 0.92
N LEU A 84 -0.83 -1.72 0.71
CA LEU A 84 -0.82 -2.47 -0.54
C LEU A 84 -2.21 -3.07 -0.86
N ASP A 85 -2.87 -3.65 0.14
CA ASP A 85 -4.21 -4.25 -0.01
C ASP A 85 -5.24 -3.18 -0.43
N ALA A 86 -5.23 -2.01 0.22
CA ALA A 86 -6.13 -0.92 -0.14
C ALA A 86 -5.87 -0.38 -1.56
N LEU A 87 -4.61 -0.27 -1.98
CA LEU A 87 -4.23 0.14 -3.33
C LEU A 87 -4.67 -0.90 -4.38
N LEU A 88 -4.46 -2.19 -4.10
CA LEU A 88 -4.91 -3.29 -4.96
C LEU A 88 -6.43 -3.30 -5.10
N ALA A 89 -7.18 -3.07 -4.01
CA ALA A 89 -8.64 -2.94 -4.05
C ALA A 89 -9.06 -1.77 -4.97
N GLY A 90 -8.38 -0.62 -4.88
CA GLY A 90 -8.61 0.51 -5.76
C GLY A 90 -8.34 0.22 -7.24
N HIS A 91 -7.26 -0.51 -7.54
CA HIS A 91 -6.92 -0.94 -8.91
C HIS A 91 -7.95 -1.91 -9.49
N ARG A 92 -8.48 -2.84 -8.68
CA ARG A 92 -9.55 -3.76 -9.11
C ARG A 92 -10.83 -3.00 -9.45
N ASN A 93 -11.15 -1.96 -8.70
CA ASN A 93 -12.35 -1.14 -8.93
C ASN A 93 -12.22 -0.22 -10.15
N THR A 94 -11.01 0.26 -10.47
CA THR A 94 -10.76 1.00 -11.71
C THR A 94 -10.64 0.09 -12.93
N GLY A 95 -10.13 -1.13 -12.75
CA GLY A 95 -10.07 -2.17 -13.77
C GLY A 95 -11.42 -2.81 -14.12
N ALA A 96 -12.44 -2.66 -13.28
CA ALA A 96 -13.81 -3.06 -13.62
C ALA A 96 -14.43 -2.20 -14.76
N SER A 97 -13.78 -1.08 -15.12
CA SER A 97 -14.16 -0.21 -16.25
C SER A 97 -13.14 -0.22 -17.39
N SER A 98 -12.09 -1.05 -17.36
CA SER A 98 -11.13 -1.17 -18.47
C SER A 98 -10.59 -2.59 -18.61
N HIS A 99 -10.79 -3.14 -19.81
CA HIS A 99 -10.61 -4.52 -20.23
C HIS A 99 -9.20 -5.12 -19.99
N LYS A 100 -9.20 -6.46 -19.85
CA LYS A 100 -8.08 -7.46 -19.80
C LYS A 100 -7.51 -7.79 -18.41
N ARG A 101 -8.16 -8.73 -17.73
CA ARG A 101 -7.56 -9.54 -16.66
C ARG A 101 -6.82 -10.73 -17.27
N THR A 102 -5.51 -10.81 -17.02
CA THR A 102 -4.88 -12.07 -16.63
C THR A 102 -3.80 -11.73 -15.59
N PRO A 103 -3.87 -12.36 -14.42
CA PRO A 103 -2.68 -13.09 -14.00
C PRO A 103 -3.08 -14.52 -13.64
N GLU A 104 -2.56 -15.48 -14.40
CA GLU A 104 -2.34 -16.83 -13.88
C GLU A 104 -1.27 -16.70 -12.81
N ILE A 105 -1.70 -16.59 -11.55
CA ILE A 105 -0.85 -16.97 -10.43
C ILE A 105 -0.95 -18.48 -10.39
N THR A 106 -0.12 -19.15 -11.21
CA THR A 106 0.14 -20.58 -11.06
C THR A 106 0.56 -20.81 -9.62
N ALA A 107 -0.26 -21.58 -8.91
CA ALA A 107 -0.02 -21.99 -7.54
C ALA A 107 1.44 -22.41 -7.37
N LEU A 108 2.14 -21.77 -6.43
CA LEU A 108 3.39 -22.30 -5.90
C LEU A 108 3.06 -23.67 -5.28
N LYS A 109 3.26 -24.73 -6.07
CA LYS A 109 3.21 -26.10 -5.61
C LYS A 109 4.23 -26.23 -4.46
N PRO A 110 3.85 -26.78 -3.30
CA PRO A 110 4.82 -27.02 -2.23
C PRO A 110 5.95 -27.89 -2.79
N ARG A 111 7.20 -27.44 -2.63
CA ARG A 111 8.37 -28.28 -2.91
C ARG A 111 8.32 -29.46 -1.94
N GLU A 112 8.22 -30.67 -2.48
CA GLU A 112 8.43 -31.89 -1.70
C GLU A 112 9.78 -31.80 -0.98
N PRO A 113 9.87 -32.24 0.28
CA PRO A 113 11.15 -32.30 0.97
C PRO A 113 12.05 -33.27 0.21
N ALA A 114 13.21 -32.79 -0.24
CA ALA A 114 14.24 -33.60 -0.86
C ALA A 114 14.55 -34.80 0.06
N SER A 115 14.28 -36.00 -0.46
CA SER A 115 14.60 -37.27 0.18
C SER A 115 16.01 -37.23 0.79
N ARG A 116 16.11 -37.60 2.07
CA ARG A 116 17.38 -37.72 2.80
C ARG A 116 18.35 -38.54 1.96
N ARG A 117 19.36 -37.90 1.36
CA ARG A 117 20.53 -38.62 0.91
C ARG A 117 21.22 -39.14 2.17
N THR A 118 21.07 -40.44 2.40
CA THR A 118 21.89 -41.21 3.34
C THR A 118 23.35 -40.92 3.01
N ILE A 119 24.04 -40.24 3.92
CA ILE A 119 25.49 -40.12 3.90
C ILE A 119 26.00 -41.49 4.36
N PRO A 120 26.74 -42.26 3.55
CA PRO A 120 27.39 -43.47 4.05
C PRO A 120 28.50 -43.05 5.02
N ASN A 121 28.42 -43.55 6.25
CA ASN A 121 29.52 -43.48 7.22
C ASN A 121 30.71 -44.29 6.67
N PHE A 122 31.83 -43.62 6.41
CA PHE A 122 33.19 -44.15 6.58
C PHE A 122 34.13 -42.99 6.88
#